data_AF-A0A258BM22-F1
#
_entry.id   AF-A0A258BM22-F1
#
_cell.length_a   1.000
_cell.length_b   1.000
_cell.length_c   1.000
_cell.angle_alpha   90.00
_cell.angle_beta   90.00
_cell.angle_gamma   90.00
#
_symmetry.space_group_name_H-M   'P 1'
#
loop_
_entity.id
_entity.type
_entity.pdbx_description
1 polymer ?
#
loop_
_entity_poly.entity_id
_entity_poly.type
_entity_poly.pdbx_seq_one_letter_code
_entity_poly.pdbx_strand_id
1 'polypeptide(L)'
;EGNSGYVSTCGAVSAPGSWLNNIDACGEPLRVNGPIIANHLYLRRTHGSERESRNTPAEVLNLRPDTYLWAQDYFGRSNSVRTDYVRELPPRF
;
A
#
# COMPACT_ATOMS: atom_id res chain seq x y z
N GLU A 1 -17.20 19.68 0.21
CA GLU A 1 -17.26 18.78 1.37
C GLU A 1 -16.07 17.80 1.39
N GLY A 2 -15.05 18.05 2.22
CA GLY A 2 -13.98 17.06 2.51
C GLY A 2 -12.61 17.27 1.86
N ASN A 3 -12.03 18.45 2.05
CA ASN A 3 -10.59 18.77 2.06
C ASN A 3 -9.62 17.56 2.15
N SER A 4 -8.78 17.33 1.14
CA SER A 4 -7.48 16.62 1.26
C SER A 4 -7.49 15.31 2.05
N GLY A 5 -8.42 14.39 1.76
CA GLY A 5 -8.49 13.09 2.42
C GLY A 5 -7.21 12.27 2.20
N TYR A 6 -6.50 11.96 3.29
CA TYR A 6 -5.31 11.12 3.26
C TYR A 6 -5.45 9.93 4.20
N VAL A 7 -4.76 8.84 3.88
CA VAL A 7 -4.61 7.68 4.74
C VAL A 7 -3.16 7.59 5.15
N SER A 8 -2.91 7.47 6.46
CA SER A 8 -1.58 7.21 7.00
C SER A 8 -1.60 5.93 7.82
N THR A 9 -0.63 5.06 7.58
CA THR A 9 -0.48 3.78 8.29
C THR A 9 0.19 3.92 9.65
N CYS A 10 0.61 5.14 10.00
CA CYS A 10 1.30 5.48 11.24
C CYS A 10 0.98 6.92 11.65
N GLY A 11 0.15 7.09 12.68
CA GLY A 11 -0.18 8.39 13.26
C GLY A 11 -0.88 9.38 12.32
N ALA A 12 -1.24 10.55 12.86
CA ALA A 12 -1.76 11.65 12.05
C ALA A 12 -0.60 12.43 11.40
N VAL A 13 -0.80 12.88 10.16
CA VAL A 13 0.10 13.83 9.50
C VAL A 13 -0.39 15.23 9.87
N SER A 14 0.28 15.87 10.82
CA SER A 14 -0.14 17.17 11.36
C SER A 14 0.29 18.36 10.48
N ALA A 15 1.31 18.20 9.63
CA ALA A 15 1.76 19.24 8.71
C ALA A 15 2.44 18.65 7.46
N PRO A 16 2.35 19.32 6.29
CA PRO A 16 3.13 18.96 5.12
C PRO A 16 4.63 19.12 5.45
N GLY A 17 5.38 18.02 5.38
CA GLY A 17 6.80 17.98 5.76
C GLY A 17 7.09 17.24 7.07
N SER A 18 6.07 16.95 7.89
CA SER A 18 6.22 16.23 9.17
C SER A 18 6.25 14.69 9.02
N TRP A 19 6.55 14.20 7.82
CA TRP A 19 6.43 12.79 7.41
C TRP A 19 7.27 11.83 8.26
N LEU A 20 8.36 12.33 8.84
CA LEU A 20 9.31 11.55 9.64
C LEU A 20 9.06 11.67 11.15
N ASN A 21 8.10 12.50 11.58
CA ASN A 21 7.85 12.69 13.01
C ASN A 21 7.26 11.42 13.61
N ASN A 22 7.89 10.93 14.69
CA ASN A 22 7.45 9.76 15.44
C ASN A 22 7.46 8.44 14.63
N ILE A 23 8.45 8.27 13.75
CA ILE A 23 8.65 7.04 12.97
C ILE A 23 8.96 5.82 13.88
N ASP A 24 9.62 6.05 15.02
CA ASP A 24 10.03 4.99 15.93
C ASP A 24 8.84 4.25 16.56
N ALA A 25 7.67 4.89 16.64
CA ALA A 25 6.45 4.28 17.16
C ALA A 25 5.78 3.28 16.18
N CYS A 26 6.29 3.15 14.96
CA CYS A 26 5.65 2.39 13.87
C CYS A 26 6.53 1.27 13.30
N GLY A 27 7.32 0.65 14.15
CA GLY A 27 8.19 -0.49 13.82
C GLY A 27 7.47 -1.84 13.70
N GLU A 28 6.15 -1.90 13.86
CA GLU A 28 5.36 -3.12 13.67
C GLU A 28 4.88 -3.26 12.22
N PRO A 29 4.80 -4.48 11.66
CA PRO A 29 4.27 -4.67 10.31
C PRO A 29 2.75 -4.44 10.24
N LEU A 30 2.25 -3.95 9.10
CA LEU A 30 0.81 -3.87 8.82
C LEU A 30 0.41 -4.71 7.63
N ARG A 31 -0.75 -5.36 7.73
CA ARG A 31 -1.41 -6.04 6.62
C ARG A 31 -2.77 -5.39 6.38
N VAL A 32 -2.93 -4.77 5.21
CA VAL A 32 -4.23 -4.22 4.78
C VAL A 32 -4.83 -5.21 3.79
N ASN A 33 -6.02 -5.74 4.11
CA ASN A 33 -6.74 -6.70 3.28
C ASN A 33 -7.98 -6.04 2.68
N GLY A 34 -7.78 -5.10 1.76
CA GLY A 34 -8.88 -4.40 1.13
C GLY A 34 -8.45 -3.15 0.36
N PRO A 35 -9.33 -2.60 -0.49
CA PRO A 35 -9.05 -1.38 -1.23
C PRO A 35 -8.85 -0.18 -0.30
N ILE A 36 -7.90 0.68 -0.67
CA ILE A 36 -7.68 1.97 -0.04
C ILE A 36 -8.01 3.05 -1.08
N ILE A 37 -8.93 3.96 -0.74
CA ILE A 37 -9.30 5.10 -1.58
C ILE A 37 -8.95 6.37 -0.81
N ALA A 38 -7.90 7.06 -1.26
CA ALA A 38 -7.40 8.29 -0.65
C ALA A 38 -6.73 9.16 -1.71
N ASN A 39 -6.71 10.49 -1.51
CA ASN A 39 -5.98 11.41 -2.38
C ASN A 39 -4.47 11.29 -2.14
N HIS A 40 -4.08 11.06 -0.88
CA HIS A 40 -2.70 10.75 -0.51
C HIS A 40 -2.63 9.52 0.39
N LEU A 41 -1.68 8.63 0.09
CA LEU A 41 -1.40 7.43 0.86
C LEU A 41 0.02 7.52 1.44
N TYR A 42 0.12 7.55 2.77
CA TYR A 42 1.39 7.63 3.48
C TYR A 42 1.69 6.32 4.18
N LEU A 43 2.55 5.52 3.53
CA LEU A 43 3.14 4.29 4.04
C LEU A 43 4.34 4.68 4.92
N ARG A 44 4.19 4.56 6.24
CA ARG A 44 5.10 5.15 7.24
C ARG A 44 5.64 4.14 8.26
N ARG A 45 5.37 2.86 8.09
CA ARG A 45 5.95 1.81 8.94
C ARG A 45 7.38 1.51 8.53
N THR A 46 8.19 1.17 9.53
CA THR A 46 9.64 0.96 9.37
C THR A 46 10.07 -0.47 9.66
N HIS A 47 9.11 -1.38 9.89
CA HIS A 47 9.42 -2.80 10.09
C HIS A 47 10.17 -3.36 8.87
N GLY A 48 11.32 -4.02 9.07
CA GLY A 48 12.11 -4.53 7.96
C GLY A 48 13.00 -3.48 7.27
N SER A 49 13.09 -2.26 7.81
CA SER A 49 14.08 -1.27 7.39
C SER A 49 15.48 -1.57 7.94
N GLU A 50 15.61 -2.54 8.86
CA GLU A 50 16.89 -2.92 9.41
C GLU A 50 17.75 -3.66 8.37
N ARG A 51 19.08 -3.57 8.51
CA ARG A 51 20.03 -4.12 7.54
C ARG A 51 19.84 -5.62 7.30
N GLU A 52 19.43 -6.35 8.33
CA GLU A 52 19.27 -7.81 8.34
C GLU A 52 17.91 -8.29 7.83
N SER A 53 16.91 -7.40 7.79
CA SER A 53 15.49 -7.71 7.58
C SER A 53 14.91 -7.03 6.33
N ARG A 54 15.74 -6.53 5.41
CA ARG A 54 15.30 -5.85 4.17
C ARG A 54 14.32 -6.63 3.29
N ASN A 55 14.25 -7.95 3.47
CA ASN A 55 13.30 -8.81 2.75
C ASN A 55 11.92 -8.89 3.41
N THR A 56 11.78 -8.37 4.63
CA THR A 56 10.49 -8.32 5.33
C THR A 56 9.78 -7.01 4.98
N PRO A 57 8.57 -7.07 4.41
CA PRO A 57 7.84 -5.86 4.08
C PRO A 57 7.33 -5.18 5.35
N ALA A 58 7.52 -3.86 5.45
CA ALA A 58 6.94 -3.06 6.52
C ALA A 58 5.41 -3.05 6.46
N GLU A 59 4.90 -3.02 5.23
CA GLU A 59 3.49 -2.92 4.93
C GLU A 59 3.14 -3.84 3.76
N VAL A 60 2.11 -4.63 3.94
CA VAL A 60 1.61 -5.57 2.93
C VAL A 60 0.18 -5.18 2.58
N LEU A 61 -0.02 -4.77 1.34
CA LEU A 61 -1.33 -4.43 0.78
C LEU A 61 -1.85 -5.62 -0.01
N ASN A 62 -2.70 -6.43 0.62
CA ASN A 62 -3.38 -7.54 -0.02
C ASN A 62 -4.64 -7.03 -0.72
N LEU A 63 -4.44 -6.51 -1.93
CA LEU A 63 -5.52 -6.13 -2.82
C LEU A 63 -5.94 -7.34 -3.63
N ARG A 64 -7.24 -7.58 -3.73
CA ARG A 64 -7.72 -8.50 -4.77
C ARG A 64 -7.56 -7.82 -6.13
N PRO A 65 -7.11 -8.55 -7.17
CA PRO A 65 -6.84 -7.98 -8.48
C PRO A 65 -8.10 -7.40 -9.16
N ASP A 66 -9.27 -7.99 -8.94
CA ASP A 66 -10.57 -7.48 -9.40
C ASP A 66 -10.89 -6.08 -8.85
N THR A 67 -10.54 -5.84 -7.59
CA THR A 67 -10.78 -4.57 -6.91
C THR A 67 -9.88 -3.47 -7.45
N TYR A 68 -8.62 -3.81 -7.77
CA TYR A 68 -7.70 -2.89 -8.44
C TYR A 68 -8.19 -2.56 -9.86
N LEU A 69 -8.63 -3.56 -10.62
CA LEU A 69 -9.16 -3.36 -11.98
C LEU A 69 -10.44 -2.52 -11.99
N TRP A 70 -11.37 -2.76 -11.04
CA TRP A 70 -12.57 -1.94 -10.88
C TRP A 70 -12.23 -0.49 -10.53
N ALA A 71 -11.31 -0.27 -9.59
CA ALA A 71 -10.88 1.07 -9.24
C ALA A 71 -10.26 1.80 -10.44
N GLN A 72 -9.43 1.12 -11.25
CA GLN A 72 -8.85 1.68 -12.47
C GLN A 72 -9.91 2.11 -13.50
N ASP A 73 -10.94 1.29 -13.72
CA ASP A 73 -12.05 1.63 -14.63
C ASP A 73 -12.87 2.82 -14.07
N TYR A 74 -13.13 2.83 -12.76
CA TYR A 74 -13.89 3.87 -12.07
C TYR A 74 -13.18 5.23 -12.04
N PHE A 75 -11.86 5.28 -11.83
CA PHE A 75 -11.10 6.53 -11.70
C PHE A 75 -10.67 7.17 -13.04
N GLY A 76 -10.88 6.49 -14.16
CA GLY A 76 -10.73 7.09 -15.49
C GLY A 76 -9.53 6.58 -16.29
N ARG A 77 -9.76 5.51 -17.07
CA ARG A 77 -9.32 5.25 -18.45
C ARG A 77 -7.87 5.51 -18.92
N SER A 78 -6.89 5.77 -18.06
CA SER A 78 -5.50 6.02 -18.53
C SER A 78 -4.42 5.49 -17.59
N ASN A 79 -4.44 4.20 -17.29
CA ASN A 79 -3.29 3.54 -16.67
C ASN A 79 -3.09 2.15 -17.29
N SER A 80 -1.84 1.83 -17.62
CA SER A 80 -1.45 0.50 -18.10
C SER A 80 -1.28 -0.44 -16.91
N VAL A 81 -2.07 -1.51 -16.87
CA VAL A 81 -1.88 -2.59 -15.89
C VAL A 81 -1.07 -3.68 -16.58
N ARG A 82 0.14 -3.97 -16.07
CA ARG A 82 1.03 -4.99 -16.61
C ARG A 82 1.11 -6.16 -15.64
N THR A 83 0.93 -7.37 -16.18
CA THR A 83 1.07 -8.61 -15.40
C THR A 83 2.55 -8.98 -15.31
N ASP A 84 3.12 -8.97 -14.11
CA ASP A 84 4.53 -9.33 -13.90
C ASP A 84 4.74 -10.83 -13.67
N TYR A 85 3.72 -11.55 -13.20
CA TYR A 85 3.84 -12.97 -12.88
C TYR A 85 2.53 -13.74 -13.13
N VAL A 86 2.59 -14.73 -14.02
CA VAL A 86 1.53 -15.72 -14.24
C VAL A 86 2.10 -17.09 -13.91
N ARG A 87 1.44 -17.82 -13.01
CA ARG A 87 1.80 -19.21 -12.69
C ARG A 87 0.67 -20.13 -13.14
N GLU A 88 0.96 -20.94 -14.14
CA GLU A 88 0.01 -21.96 -14.60
C GLU A 88 0.05 -23.21 -13.72
N LEU A 89 -1.07 -23.95 -13.70
CA LEU A 89 -1.15 -25.25 -13.05
C LEU A 89 -0.28 -26.26 -13.83
N PRO A 90 0.42 -27.19 -13.16
CA PRO A 90 1.18 -28.23 -13.85
C PRO A 90 0.27 -29.11 -14.72
N PRO A 91 0.77 -29.62 -15.87
CA PRO A 91 0.01 -30.49 -16.75
C PRO A 91 -0.51 -31.72 -16.00
N ARG A 92 -1.78 -32.05 -16.19
CA ARG A 92 -2.35 -33.33 -15.73
C ARG A 92 -2.31 -34.31 -16.90
N PHE A 93 -1.59 -35.42 -16.73
CA PHE A 93 -1.57 -36.55 -17.67
C PHE A 93 -2.73 -37.50 -17.39
#